data_AF-A0A9D1JA53-F1
#
_entry.id   AF-A0A9D1JA53-F1
#
_cell.length_a   1.000
_cell.length_b   1.000
_cell.length_c   1.000
_cell.angle_alpha   90.00
_cell.angle_beta   90.00
_cell.angle_gamma   90.00
#
_symmetry.space_group_name_H-M   'P 1'
#
loop_
_entity.id
_entity.type
_entity.pdbx_description
1 polymer ?
#
loop_
_entity_poly.entity_id
_entity_poly.type
_entity_poly.pdbx_seq_one_letter_code
_entity_poly.pdbx_strand_id
1 'polypeptide(L)' 'MITIEQIQKRLAEAIKQSGMTQTQLAQRLGIKQPTIGQYISGRAMPALDTLANLCKILDIDANYILCIEE' A
#
# COMPACT_ATOMS: atom_id res chain seq x y z
N MET A 1 3.53 11.07 17.36
CA MET A 1 2.33 10.25 17.09
C MET A 1 2.31 9.96 15.61
N ILE A 2 2.09 8.71 15.21
CA ILE A 2 2.00 8.32 13.79
C ILE A 2 0.70 8.87 13.21
N THR A 3 0.77 9.51 12.04
CA THR A 3 -0.39 10.07 11.35
C THR A 3 -0.79 9.25 10.12
N ILE A 4 -2.05 9.36 9.71
CA ILE A 4 -2.54 8.71 8.48
C ILE A 4 -1.76 9.20 7.25
N GLU A 5 -1.40 10.48 7.21
CA GLU A 5 -0.62 11.05 6.10
C GLU A 5 0.77 10.42 5.97
N GLN A 6 1.44 10.12 7.10
CA GLN A 6 2.72 9.41 7.09
C GLN A 6 2.59 7.99 6.52
N ILE A 7 1.56 7.25 6.96
CA ILE A 7 1.29 5.88 6.49
C ILE A 7 0.95 5.89 4.99
N GLN A 8 0.11 6.84 4.54
CA GLN A 8 -0.23 7.00 3.13
C GLN A 8 1.00 7.27 2.27
N LYS A 9 1.93 8.10 2.75
CA LYS A 9 3.17 8.38 2.05
C LYS A 9 4.03 7.11 1.90
N ARG A 10 4.25 6.37 3.00
CA ARG A 10 5.02 5.10 2.97
C ARG A 10 4.36 4.05 2.08
N LEU A 11 3.04 3.91 2.17
CA LEU A 11 2.26 3.01 1.31
C LEU A 11 2.44 3.34 -0.17
N ALA A 12 2.31 4.63 -0.53
CA ALA A 12 2.48 5.08 -1.90
C ALA A 12 3.92 4.86 -2.40
N GLU A 13 4.93 5.09 -1.56
CA GLU A 13 6.33 4.81 -1.86
C GLU A 13 6.58 3.31 -2.09
N ALA A 14 6.09 2.46 -1.20
CA ALA A 14 6.19 1.00 -1.31
C ALA A 14 5.58 0.49 -2.62
N ILE A 15 4.39 0.96 -2.97
CA ILE A 15 3.72 0.60 -4.23
C ILE A 15 4.56 1.04 -5.44
N LYS A 16 5.11 2.27 -5.44
CA LYS A 16 5.92 2.79 -6.54
C LYS A 16 7.26 2.05 -6.69
N GLN A 17 7.87 1.66 -5.58
CA GLN A 17 9.17 0.96 -5.56
C GLN A 17 9.06 -0.52 -5.91
N SER A 18 7.87 -1.10 -5.83
CA SER A 18 7.62 -2.52 -6.14
C SER A 18 7.98 -2.97 -7.56
N GLY A 19 8.11 -2.04 -8.50
CA GLY A 19 8.25 -2.35 -9.93
C GLY A 19 7.00 -2.96 -10.59
N MET A 20 5.91 -3.14 -9.84
CA MET A 20 4.66 -3.67 -10.35
C MET A 20 3.76 -2.55 -10.90
N THR A 21 3.05 -2.85 -11.98
CA THR A 21 1.98 -1.96 -12.46
C THR A 21 0.77 -2.01 -11.53
N GLN A 22 -0.02 -0.93 -11.53
CA GLN A 22 -1.25 -0.88 -10.74
C GLN A 22 -2.24 -2.01 -11.12
N THR A 23 -2.27 -2.41 -12.39
CA THR A 23 -3.11 -3.52 -12.87
C THR A 23 -2.64 -4.86 -12.30
N GLN A 24 -1.34 -5.11 -12.25
CA GLN A 24 -0.79 -6.34 -11.66
C GLN A 24 -1.11 -6.44 -10.16
N LEU A 25 -0.93 -5.33 -9.42
CA LEU A 25 -1.27 -5.26 -8.00
C LEU A 25 -2.77 -5.50 -7.77
N ALA A 26 -3.61 -4.84 -8.56
CA ALA A 26 -5.05 -5.01 -8.47
C ALA A 26 -5.50 -6.45 -8.74
N GLN A 27 -4.92 -7.11 -9.74
CA GLN A 27 -5.18 -8.52 -10.05
C GLN A 27 -4.75 -9.44 -8.90
N ARG A 28 -3.54 -9.23 -8.34
CA ARG A 28 -3.05 -10.04 -7.20
C ARG A 28 -3.87 -9.84 -5.93
N LEU A 29 -4.40 -8.63 -5.72
CA LEU A 29 -5.25 -8.29 -4.58
C LEU A 29 -6.73 -8.61 -4.79
N GLY A 30 -7.15 -8.95 -6.01
CA GLY A 30 -8.57 -9.17 -6.32
C GLY A 30 -9.42 -7.89 -6.24
N ILE A 31 -8.82 -6.72 -6.45
CA ILE A 31 -9.51 -5.42 -6.41
C ILE A 31 -9.48 -4.71 -7.77
N LYS A 32 -10.22 -3.60 -7.89
CA LYS A 32 -10.23 -2.79 -9.11
C LYS A 32 -8.95 -1.95 -9.21
N GLN A 33 -8.38 -1.84 -10.42
CA GLN A 33 -7.17 -1.04 -10.67
C GLN A 33 -7.26 0.42 -10.17
N PRO A 34 -8.38 1.16 -10.32
CA PRO A 34 -8.49 2.50 -9.78
C PRO A 34 -8.32 2.60 -8.26
N THR A 35 -8.63 1.53 -7.53
CA THR A 35 -8.46 1.47 -6.07
C THR A 35 -6.99 1.57 -5.68
N ILE A 36 -6.08 0.95 -6.46
CA ILE A 36 -4.62 1.10 -6.26
C ILE A 36 -4.20 2.55 -6.49
N GLY A 37 -4.74 3.20 -7.54
CA GLY A 37 -4.48 4.61 -7.81
C GLY A 37 -4.92 5.53 -6.65
N GLN A 38 -6.05 5.21 -6.01
CA GLN A 38 -6.53 5.96 -4.84
C GLN A 38 -5.62 5.80 -3.62
N TYR A 39 -5.02 4.63 -3.42
CA TYR A 39 -4.02 4.40 -2.37
C TYR A 39 -2.77 5.23 -2.61
N ILE A 40 -2.26 5.22 -3.85
CA ILE A 40 -1.07 6.01 -4.23
C ILE A 40 -1.31 7.52 -4.08
N SER A 41 -2.53 7.99 -4.37
CA SER A 41 -2.88 9.41 -4.25
C SER A 41 -3.35 9.82 -2.85
N GLY A 42 -3.38 8.91 -1.88
CA GLY A 42 -3.88 9.18 -0.52
C GLY A 42 -5.38 9.47 -0.41
N ARG A 43 -6.16 9.20 -1.47
CA ARG A 43 -7.62 9.44 -1.48
C ARG A 43 -8.40 8.35 -0.75
N ALA A 44 -7.80 7.17 -0.61
CA ALA A 44 -8.36 6.04 0.11
C ALA A 44 -7.24 5.32 0.88
N MET A 45 -7.63 4.58 1.91
CA MET A 45 -6.76 3.64 2.61
C MET A 45 -7.21 2.20 2.34
N PRO A 46 -6.28 1.25 2.22
CA PRO A 46 -6.62 -0.16 2.21
C PRO A 46 -7.22 -0.55 3.57
N ALA A 47 -8.17 -1.49 3.55
CA ALA A 47 -8.59 -2.18 4.75
C ALA A 47 -7.42 -3.02 5.31
N LEU A 48 -7.49 -3.41 6.59
CA LEU A 48 -6.38 -4.06 7.28
C LEU A 48 -5.93 -5.36 6.59
N ASP A 49 -6.88 -6.15 6.12
CA ASP A 49 -6.64 -7.37 5.33
C ASP A 49 -5.98 -7.08 3.98
N THR A 50 -6.44 -6.04 3.28
CA THR A 50 -5.87 -5.60 2.01
C THR A 50 -4.44 -5.09 2.20
N LEU A 51 -4.19 -4.34 3.28
CA LEU A 51 -2.85 -3.89 3.64
C LEU A 51 -1.92 -5.07 3.91
N ALA A 52 -2.35 -6.04 4.73
CA ALA A 52 -1.56 -7.22 5.03
C ALA A 52 -1.22 -8.04 3.76
N ASN A 53 -2.21 -8.25 2.88
CA ASN A 53 -2.00 -8.90 1.60
C ASN A 53 -1.06 -8.11 0.69
N LEU A 54 -1.18 -6.78 0.67
CA LEU A 54 -0.29 -5.92 -0.08
C LEU A 54 1.16 -6.03 0.43
N CYS A 55 1.40 -5.97 1.75
CA CYS A 55 2.73 -6.18 2.34
C CYS A 55 3.34 -7.51 1.88
N LYS A 56 2.55 -8.59 1.92
CA LYS A 56 2.98 -9.92 1.46
C LYS A 56 3.29 -9.97 -0.04
N ILE A 57 2.50 -9.29 -0.87
CA ILE A 57 2.72 -9.24 -2.33
C ILE A 57 3.97 -8.43 -2.67
N LEU A 58 4.21 -7.35 -1.92
CA LEU A 58 5.34 -6.45 -2.10
C LEU A 58 6.62 -6.95 -1.45
N ASP A 59 6.55 -7.98 -0.61
CA ASP A 59 7.64 -8.49 0.23
C ASP A 59 8.23 -7.38 1.13
N ILE A 60 7.35 -6.65 1.82
CA ILE A 60 7.69 -5.52 2.68
C ILE A 60 7.10 -5.73 4.08
N ASP A 61 7.85 -5.34 5.12
CA ASP A 61 7.37 -5.35 6.49
C ASP A 61 6.22 -4.33 6.70
N ALA A 62 5.15 -4.76 7.38
CA ALA A 62 4.06 -3.87 7.75
C ALA A 62 4.53 -2.74 8.67
N ASN A 63 5.55 -2.96 9.51
CA ASN A 63 6.12 -1.95 10.38
C ASN A 63 6.68 -0.76 9.60
N TYR A 64 7.28 -1.02 8.44
CA TYR A 64 7.78 0.03 7.54
C TYR A 64 6.64 0.91 7.01
N ILE A 65 5.52 0.30 6.59
CA ILE A 65 4.36 1.05 6.08
C ILE A 65 3.67 1.81 7.20
N LEU A 66 3.55 1.18 8.36
CA LEU A 66 2.88 1.73 9.54
C LEU A 66 3.75 2.73 10.33
N CYS A 67 4.99 2.98 9.90
CA CYS A 67 5.95 3.85 10.60
C CYS A 67 6.20 3.43 12.06
N ILE A 68 6.19 2.12 12.33
CA ILE A 68 6.39 1.56 13.68
C ILE A 68 7.88 1.38 13.98
N GLU A 69 8.70 1.18 12.94
CA GLU A 69 10.16 1.01 13.06
C GLU A 69 10.88 2.12 12.27
N GLU A 70 11.96 2.66 12.87
CA GLU A 70 12.88 3.62 12.25
C GLU A 70 13.88 2.94 11.30
#